data_AF-A0A378JF96-F1
#
_entry.id   AF-A0A378JF96-F1
#
_cell.length_a   1.000
_cell.length_b   1.000
_cell.length_c   1.000
_cell.angle_alpha   90.00
_cell.angle_beta   90.00
_cell.angle_gamma   90.00
#
_symmetry.space_group_name_H-M   'P 1'
#
loop_
_entity.id
_entity.type
_entity.pdbx_description
1 polymer ?
#
loop_
_entity_poly.entity_id
_entity_poly.type
_entity_poly.pdbx_seq_one_letter_code
_entity_poly.pdbx_strand_id
1 'polypeptide(L)'
;MGKENTDSPYQMGHDFFSYQLDCWQRSILFWNTLRERANNMMEHEQQGLPPLLNFKYEFVLDGKSLEPKTNYALVKILEVGDVCFEECFDPHAHPVIIVDPRSGHGPGIGGFKRDSEVGIALHSGHPVYFVIFYPNPVSHQTLADVLMTLRHFVEKVQAWHEGKAPILYGNCQAGWMLALLVSDCVGSVGLTVMNGSPVSYWSNSEEEANPMQLLGGLLGGSWSARFLSDLKEGIFDGAWLVSNFELLNPTTAIWDKYYGLFDEIDGERERFLEFERWWNGFYQFSQEEIMATVNNLFIGNQLERGEMRIHKGCVYDLKRIQSPLVLFASQGDQITPPRQALHWIRTIYPTTQALKKAKQRVVYLLHPSVGHLGIFVSAKVVRLHHRAILEHSDAIEQLQPGLYEMIIVNPTGDPDCSKEQYHVRFEARELTELCTTSSTQPFDKVRQTSEANDSIYQKVIQPSVQSLSNPFLSWWLEKTHPMRLSRYVFSEKVNPLMKAIELLSPPIQANRRMATQSNCFKKIEHGVAQMMRDSLESSRIMRNEVMTNWFEALYKDPD
;
A
#
# COMPACT_ATOMS: atom_id res chain seq x y z
N MET A 1 12.86 -12.87 -53.04
CA MET A 1 11.45 -12.62 -53.42
C MET A 1 10.57 -13.36 -52.44
N GLY A 2 10.12 -12.64 -51.40
CA GLY A 2 9.20 -13.17 -50.39
C GLY A 2 7.82 -13.39 -51.00
N LYS A 3 7.19 -14.51 -50.68
CA LYS A 3 5.76 -14.71 -50.96
C LYS A 3 4.99 -13.84 -49.97
N GLU A 4 4.38 -12.78 -50.48
CA GLU A 4 3.32 -12.05 -49.78
C GLU A 4 2.24 -13.05 -49.38
N ASN A 5 2.05 -13.18 -48.06
CA ASN A 5 0.97 -13.97 -47.47
C ASN A 5 -0.32 -13.18 -47.70
N THR A 6 -0.94 -13.38 -48.86
CA THR A 6 -2.28 -12.87 -49.13
C THR A 6 -3.26 -13.79 -48.43
N ASP A 7 -3.72 -13.41 -47.23
CA ASP A 7 -4.80 -14.10 -46.54
C ASP A 7 -6.01 -14.18 -47.49
N SER A 8 -6.48 -15.39 -47.78
CA SER A 8 -7.62 -15.63 -48.65
C SER A 8 -8.85 -14.85 -48.12
N PRO A 9 -9.67 -14.21 -48.96
CA PRO A 9 -10.89 -13.50 -48.52
C PRO A 9 -11.81 -14.34 -47.62
N TYR A 10 -11.79 -15.66 -47.80
CA TYR A 10 -12.51 -16.61 -46.94
C TYR A 10 -11.94 -16.70 -45.52
N GLN A 11 -10.60 -16.71 -45.40
CA GLN A 11 -9.91 -16.73 -44.12
C GLN A 11 -10.12 -15.42 -43.36
N MET A 12 -10.08 -14.27 -44.06
CA MET A 12 -10.36 -12.97 -43.46
C MET A 12 -11.81 -12.86 -42.95
N GLY A 13 -12.79 -13.37 -43.72
CA GLY A 13 -14.19 -13.44 -43.27
C GLY A 13 -14.37 -14.32 -42.04
N HIS A 14 -13.76 -15.52 -42.03
CA HIS A 14 -13.79 -16.42 -40.87
C HIS A 14 -13.13 -15.79 -39.64
N ASP A 15 -11.98 -15.15 -39.80
CA ASP A 15 -11.28 -14.45 -38.72
C ASP A 15 -12.12 -13.31 -38.15
N PHE A 16 -12.82 -12.56 -39.01
CA PHE A 16 -13.72 -11.50 -38.57
C PHE A 16 -14.88 -12.04 -37.73
N PHE A 17 -15.60 -13.07 -38.20
CA PHE A 17 -16.74 -13.63 -37.46
C PHE A 17 -16.32 -14.28 -36.14
N SER A 18 -15.20 -15.03 -36.15
CA SER A 18 -14.67 -15.66 -34.93
C SER A 18 -14.24 -14.62 -33.90
N TYR A 19 -13.57 -13.54 -34.33
CA TYR A 19 -13.22 -12.42 -33.47
C TYR A 19 -14.45 -11.69 -32.92
N GLN A 20 -15.45 -11.39 -33.75
CA GLN A 20 -16.66 -10.69 -33.31
C GLN A 20 -17.43 -11.49 -32.25
N LEU A 21 -17.57 -12.80 -32.46
CA LEU A 21 -18.19 -13.67 -31.47
C LEU A 21 -17.37 -13.71 -30.17
N ASP A 22 -16.06 -13.86 -30.28
CA ASP A 22 -15.15 -13.86 -29.14
C ASP A 22 -15.23 -12.56 -28.34
N CYS A 23 -15.10 -11.42 -29.01
CA CYS A 23 -15.15 -10.07 -28.42
C CYS A 23 -16.51 -9.81 -27.74
N TRP A 24 -17.62 -10.22 -28.36
CA TRP A 24 -18.95 -10.12 -27.75
C TRP A 24 -19.07 -10.98 -26.49
N GLN A 25 -18.61 -12.22 -26.53
CA GLN A 25 -18.61 -13.11 -25.36
C GLN A 25 -17.73 -12.54 -24.23
N ARG A 26 -16.50 -12.09 -24.53
CA ARG A 26 -15.60 -11.43 -23.56
C ARG A 26 -16.25 -10.20 -22.94
N SER A 27 -16.97 -9.40 -23.74
CA SER A 27 -17.68 -8.21 -23.25
C SER A 27 -18.75 -8.56 -22.22
N ILE A 28 -19.59 -9.56 -22.50
CA ILE A 28 -20.64 -9.97 -21.54
C ILE A 28 -20.02 -10.52 -20.25
N LEU A 29 -18.98 -11.35 -20.37
CA LEU A 29 -18.29 -11.91 -19.20
C LEU A 29 -17.58 -10.82 -18.39
N PHE A 30 -16.94 -9.86 -19.05
CA PHE A 30 -16.32 -8.69 -18.41
C PHE A 30 -17.35 -7.87 -17.61
N TRP A 31 -18.49 -7.53 -18.21
CA TRP A 31 -19.55 -6.81 -17.53
C TRP A 31 -20.15 -7.62 -16.37
N ASN A 32 -20.29 -8.94 -16.52
CA ASN A 32 -20.73 -9.80 -15.42
C ASN A 32 -19.69 -9.81 -14.29
N THR A 33 -18.39 -9.84 -14.58
CA THR A 33 -17.34 -9.75 -13.56
C THR A 33 -17.41 -8.40 -12.81
N LEU A 34 -17.64 -7.28 -13.50
CA LEU A 34 -17.82 -5.98 -12.83
C LEU A 34 -19.09 -5.90 -11.97
N ARG A 35 -20.17 -6.58 -12.40
CA ARG A 35 -21.40 -6.75 -11.60
C ARG A 35 -21.13 -7.52 -10.32
N GLU A 36 -20.45 -8.66 -10.43
CA GLU A 36 -20.07 -9.47 -9.28
C GLU A 36 -19.16 -8.70 -8.33
N ARG A 37 -18.18 -7.95 -8.85
CA ARG A 37 -17.36 -7.02 -8.06
C ARG A 37 -18.22 -6.06 -7.25
N ALA A 38 -19.20 -5.42 -7.89
CA ALA A 38 -20.08 -4.46 -7.23
C ALA A 38 -20.91 -5.12 -6.13
N ASN A 39 -21.44 -6.31 -6.38
CA ASN A 39 -22.21 -7.07 -5.41
C ASN A 39 -21.37 -7.53 -4.22
N ASN A 40 -20.15 -8.03 -4.48
CA ASN A 40 -19.19 -8.42 -3.44
C ASN A 40 -18.85 -7.23 -2.54
N MET A 41 -18.62 -6.04 -3.12
CA MET A 41 -18.38 -4.80 -2.38
C MET A 41 -19.58 -4.44 -1.50
N MET A 42 -20.80 -4.46 -2.04
CA MET A 42 -22.02 -4.16 -1.28
C MET A 42 -22.28 -5.16 -0.15
N GLU A 43 -22.03 -6.45 -0.39
CA GLU A 43 -22.17 -7.49 0.63
C GLU A 43 -21.13 -7.31 1.75
N HIS A 44 -19.88 -7.02 1.40
CA HIS A 44 -18.82 -6.74 2.37
C HIS A 44 -19.14 -5.53 3.25
N GLU A 45 -19.70 -4.46 2.66
CA GLU A 45 -20.20 -3.31 3.42
C GLU A 45 -21.37 -3.67 4.34
N GLN A 46 -22.32 -4.48 3.89
CA GLN A 46 -23.46 -4.93 4.70
C GLN A 46 -23.02 -5.77 5.90
N GLN A 47 -21.93 -6.54 5.76
CA GLN A 47 -21.32 -7.30 6.84
C GLN A 47 -20.49 -6.44 7.81
N GLY A 48 -20.39 -5.13 7.57
CA GLY A 48 -19.60 -4.21 8.40
C GLY A 48 -18.11 -4.18 8.06
N LEU A 49 -17.75 -4.53 6.82
CA LEU A 49 -16.38 -4.58 6.30
C LEU A 49 -15.42 -5.41 7.17
N PRO A 50 -15.70 -6.71 7.44
CA PRO A 50 -14.80 -7.55 8.20
C PRO A 50 -13.39 -7.64 7.56
N PRO A 51 -12.31 -7.87 8.34
CA PRO A 51 -10.96 -8.01 7.82
C PRO A 51 -10.84 -9.13 6.78
N LEU A 52 -10.05 -8.89 5.73
CA LEU A 52 -9.87 -9.85 4.64
C LEU A 52 -8.61 -10.67 4.84
N LEU A 53 -8.61 -11.52 5.87
CA LEU A 53 -7.57 -12.51 6.13
C LEU A 53 -8.00 -13.88 5.60
N ASN A 54 -7.12 -14.56 4.87
CA ASN A 54 -7.34 -15.91 4.34
C ASN A 54 -6.90 -16.99 5.34
N PHE A 55 -6.94 -16.66 6.62
CA PHE A 55 -6.42 -17.45 7.72
C PHE A 55 -7.46 -17.53 8.84
N LYS A 56 -7.46 -18.63 9.59
CA LYS A 56 -8.25 -18.71 10.81
C LYS A 56 -7.55 -17.90 11.90
N TYR A 57 -8.28 -17.03 12.57
CA TYR A 57 -7.73 -16.17 13.61
C TYR A 57 -8.69 -16.05 14.79
N GLU A 58 -8.13 -15.70 15.94
CA GLU A 58 -8.90 -15.31 17.13
C GLU A 58 -8.57 -13.87 17.53
N PHE A 59 -9.58 -13.13 17.99
CA PHE A 59 -9.37 -11.80 18.57
C PHE A 59 -8.75 -11.96 19.96
N VAL A 60 -7.58 -11.37 20.16
CA VAL A 60 -6.86 -11.49 21.44
C VAL A 60 -6.82 -10.19 22.22
N LEU A 61 -6.94 -9.04 21.55
CA LEU A 61 -6.99 -7.74 22.21
C LEU A 61 -7.74 -6.70 21.37
N ASP A 62 -8.70 -6.01 21.97
CA ASP A 62 -9.46 -4.94 21.31
C ASP A 62 -9.06 -3.58 21.87
N GLY A 63 -8.56 -2.69 21.02
CA GLY A 63 -8.17 -1.32 21.36
C GLY A 63 -9.33 -0.46 21.88
N LYS A 64 -10.59 -0.84 21.61
CA LYS A 64 -11.76 -0.16 22.21
C LYS A 64 -11.91 -0.43 23.70
N SER A 65 -11.26 -1.48 24.20
CA SER A 65 -11.23 -1.86 25.62
C SER A 65 -10.00 -1.31 26.37
N LEU A 66 -9.08 -0.67 25.66
CA LEU A 66 -7.87 -0.07 26.21
C LEU A 66 -8.07 1.43 26.49
N GLU A 67 -7.14 2.02 27.25
CA GLU A 67 -7.07 3.47 27.44
C GLU A 67 -5.69 3.97 26.95
N PRO A 68 -5.63 4.84 25.93
CA PRO A 68 -6.77 5.41 25.20
C PRO A 68 -7.47 4.41 24.28
N LYS A 69 -8.76 4.65 24.02
CA LYS A 69 -9.57 3.82 23.11
C LYS A 69 -9.22 4.09 21.66
N THR A 70 -9.04 3.04 20.89
CA THR A 70 -8.83 3.14 19.43
C THR A 70 -9.62 2.09 18.67
N ASN A 71 -9.73 2.27 17.36
CA ASN A 71 -10.36 1.30 16.47
C ASN A 71 -9.41 0.16 16.05
N TYR A 72 -8.26 -0.02 16.70
CA TYR A 72 -7.31 -1.09 16.39
C TYR A 72 -7.63 -2.33 17.21
N ALA A 73 -7.35 -3.51 16.66
CA ALA A 73 -7.43 -4.77 17.39
C ALA A 73 -6.25 -5.68 16.99
N LEU A 74 -5.86 -6.55 17.89
CA LEU A 74 -4.87 -7.58 17.67
C LEU A 74 -5.57 -8.93 17.51
N VAL A 75 -5.25 -9.64 16.44
CA VAL A 75 -5.66 -11.02 16.23
C VAL A 75 -4.44 -11.94 16.25
N LYS A 76 -4.63 -13.16 16.75
CA LYS A 76 -3.64 -14.24 16.66
C LYS A 76 -4.04 -15.16 15.52
N ILE A 77 -3.08 -15.46 14.64
CA ILE A 77 -3.31 -16.39 13.55
C ILE A 77 -3.15 -17.82 14.08
N LEU A 78 -4.12 -18.68 13.76
CA LEU A 78 -4.20 -20.04 14.29
C LEU A 78 -3.76 -21.09 13.26
N GLU A 79 -4.25 -21.00 12.03
CA GLU A 79 -4.09 -22.08 11.02
C GLU A 79 -3.96 -21.50 9.59
N VAL A 80 -3.24 -22.25 8.73
CA VAL A 80 -3.14 -22.04 7.28
C VAL A 80 -3.62 -23.29 6.53
N GLY A 81 -4.89 -23.32 6.11
CA GLY A 81 -5.42 -24.46 5.35
C GLY A 81 -5.20 -25.80 6.07
N ASP A 82 -4.55 -26.76 5.39
CA ASP A 82 -4.27 -28.11 5.92
C ASP A 82 -2.92 -28.22 6.67
N VAL A 83 -2.16 -27.13 6.80
CA VAL A 83 -0.90 -27.12 7.55
C VAL A 83 -1.22 -26.89 9.03
N CYS A 84 -1.11 -27.95 9.82
CA CYS A 84 -1.24 -27.87 11.27
C CYS A 84 -0.10 -27.00 11.83
N PHE A 85 -0.46 -25.89 12.49
CA PHE A 85 0.46 -25.04 13.25
C PHE A 85 1.38 -25.87 14.16
N GLU A 86 0.88 -26.99 14.69
CA GLU A 86 1.63 -27.93 15.53
C GLU A 86 2.87 -28.55 14.86
N GLU A 87 2.91 -28.67 13.53
CA GLU A 87 4.05 -29.30 12.82
C GLU A 87 5.18 -28.33 12.50
N CYS A 88 4.89 -27.04 12.32
CA CYS A 88 5.89 -26.02 11.95
C CYS A 88 6.23 -25.06 13.09
N PHE A 89 5.44 -25.01 14.16
CA PHE A 89 5.63 -24.06 15.26
C PHE A 89 6.93 -24.31 16.02
N ASP A 90 7.78 -23.29 16.07
CA ASP A 90 8.92 -23.26 16.96
C ASP A 90 8.57 -22.45 18.23
N PRO A 91 8.43 -23.10 19.40
CA PRO A 91 8.18 -22.40 20.65
C PRO A 91 9.35 -21.51 21.06
N HIS A 92 10.52 -21.63 20.42
CA HIS A 92 11.70 -20.79 20.62
C HIS A 92 11.80 -19.60 19.65
N ALA A 93 11.05 -19.60 18.54
CA ALA A 93 11.04 -18.48 17.60
C ALA A 93 10.51 -17.18 18.23
N HIS A 94 10.96 -16.05 17.67
CA HIS A 94 10.43 -14.73 18.01
C HIS A 94 9.01 -14.57 17.44
N PRO A 95 8.03 -14.05 18.19
CA PRO A 95 6.71 -13.77 17.64
C PRO A 95 6.78 -12.67 16.57
N VAL A 96 5.98 -12.79 15.52
CA VAL A 96 5.89 -11.78 14.44
C VAL A 96 4.56 -11.03 14.58
N ILE A 97 4.62 -9.69 14.58
CA ILE A 97 3.43 -8.82 14.55
C ILE A 97 3.42 -8.07 13.22
N ILE A 98 2.44 -8.37 12.37
CA ILE A 98 2.26 -7.74 11.06
C ILE A 98 1.23 -6.61 11.18
N VAL A 99 1.58 -5.46 10.62
CA VAL A 99 0.74 -4.25 10.62
C VAL A 99 0.61 -3.73 9.20
N ASP A 100 -0.63 -3.68 8.73
CA ASP A 100 -0.97 -3.17 7.41
C ASP A 100 -1.12 -1.66 7.35
N PRO A 101 -0.92 -1.04 6.17
CA PRO A 101 -1.11 0.38 6.01
C PRO A 101 -2.57 0.74 6.17
N ARG A 102 -2.83 1.85 6.87
CA ARG A 102 -4.11 2.53 6.84
C ARG A 102 -4.08 3.61 5.77
N SER A 103 -4.05 3.19 4.51
CA SER A 103 -3.94 4.08 3.34
C SER A 103 -5.28 4.34 2.64
N GLY A 104 -6.38 4.24 3.39
CA GLY A 104 -7.76 4.35 2.90
C GLY A 104 -8.44 3.01 2.65
N HIS A 105 -7.66 1.93 2.54
CA HIS A 105 -8.15 0.55 2.48
C HIS A 105 -8.31 -0.07 3.87
N GLY A 106 -9.03 -1.19 3.93
CA GLY A 106 -9.09 -2.04 5.11
C GLY A 106 -7.84 -2.89 5.36
N PRO A 107 -7.73 -3.49 6.56
CA PRO A 107 -6.65 -4.40 6.88
C PRO A 107 -6.81 -5.75 6.16
N GLY A 108 -5.70 -6.43 5.95
CA GLY A 108 -5.64 -7.79 5.42
C GLY A 108 -4.73 -7.95 4.20
N ILE A 109 -4.15 -6.89 3.64
CA ILE A 109 -3.25 -6.97 2.48
C ILE A 109 -2.00 -7.82 2.76
N GLY A 110 -1.49 -7.84 4.00
CA GLY A 110 -0.42 -8.73 4.44
C GLY A 110 -0.84 -10.20 4.67
N GLY A 111 -2.12 -10.53 4.49
CA GLY A 111 -2.70 -11.85 4.81
C GLY A 111 -3.91 -12.31 3.97
N PHE A 112 -4.27 -11.61 2.90
CA PHE A 112 -5.45 -11.91 2.07
C PHE A 112 -5.21 -13.08 1.09
N LYS A 113 -3.94 -13.48 0.90
CA LYS A 113 -3.52 -14.67 0.14
C LYS A 113 -2.74 -15.61 1.04
N ARG A 114 -2.69 -16.90 0.66
CA ARG A 114 -1.85 -17.90 1.33
C ARG A 114 -0.37 -17.54 1.22
N ASP A 115 0.08 -17.21 0.00
CA ASP A 115 1.40 -16.63 -0.24
C ASP A 115 1.42 -15.17 0.16
N SER A 116 1.55 -14.94 1.47
CA SER A 116 1.60 -13.63 2.10
C SER A 116 2.62 -13.62 3.24
N GLU A 117 2.86 -12.44 3.81
CA GLU A 117 3.76 -12.29 4.97
C GLU A 117 3.30 -13.14 6.16
N VAL A 118 1.98 -13.20 6.40
CA VAL A 118 1.39 -14.09 7.41
C VAL A 118 1.72 -15.54 7.10
N GLY A 119 1.54 -15.97 5.85
CA GLY A 119 1.81 -17.35 5.43
C GLY A 119 3.28 -17.71 5.58
N ILE A 120 4.20 -16.86 5.14
CA ILE A 120 5.65 -17.10 5.25
C ILE A 120 6.10 -17.11 6.72
N ALA A 121 5.64 -16.18 7.55
CA ALA A 121 5.99 -16.16 8.96
C ALA A 121 5.55 -17.44 9.69
N LEU A 122 4.35 -17.96 9.37
CA LEU A 122 3.88 -19.25 9.89
C LEU A 122 4.71 -20.42 9.37
N HIS A 123 5.04 -20.44 8.07
CA HIS A 123 5.89 -21.48 7.48
C HIS A 123 7.32 -21.47 8.03
N SER A 124 7.84 -20.31 8.43
CA SER A 124 9.13 -20.17 9.11
C SER A 124 9.06 -20.47 10.62
N GLY A 125 7.91 -20.92 11.12
CA GLY A 125 7.71 -21.43 12.48
C GLY A 125 7.44 -20.37 13.55
N HIS A 126 7.22 -19.11 13.17
CA HIS A 126 6.94 -18.04 14.12
C HIS A 126 5.48 -18.09 14.62
N PRO A 127 5.23 -17.77 15.90
CA PRO A 127 3.91 -17.34 16.32
C PRO A 127 3.54 -16.01 15.64
N VAL A 128 2.40 -15.96 14.93
CA VAL A 128 2.01 -14.79 14.13
C VAL A 128 0.79 -14.08 14.72
N TYR A 129 0.92 -12.77 14.86
CA TYR A 129 -0.14 -11.84 15.18
C TYR A 129 -0.32 -10.84 14.06
N PHE A 130 -1.55 -10.36 13.91
CA PHE A 130 -1.90 -9.39 12.91
C PHE A 130 -2.69 -8.26 13.54
N VAL A 131 -2.28 -7.02 13.24
CA VAL A 131 -3.00 -5.83 13.67
C VAL A 131 -4.05 -5.48 12.62
N ILE A 132 -5.31 -5.53 13.03
CA ILE A 132 -6.45 -5.07 12.25
C ILE A 132 -6.95 -3.73 12.82
N PHE A 133 -7.81 -3.06 12.06
CA PHE A 133 -8.53 -1.88 12.52
C PHE A 133 -9.96 -1.93 11.98
N TYR A 134 -10.91 -1.37 12.72
CA TYR A 134 -12.31 -1.30 12.31
C TYR A 134 -12.53 -0.14 11.31
N PRO A 135 -13.58 -0.19 10.46
CA PRO A 135 -13.85 0.82 9.44
C PRO A 135 -13.93 2.25 9.95
N ASN A 136 -14.57 2.43 11.09
CA ASN A 136 -14.78 3.74 11.70
C ASN A 136 -13.77 3.94 12.84
N PRO A 137 -13.11 5.10 12.90
CA PRO A 137 -12.26 5.47 14.03
C PRO A 137 -13.10 5.61 15.32
N VAL A 138 -12.45 5.50 16.47
CA VAL A 138 -13.04 6.05 17.70
C VAL A 138 -13.06 7.58 17.56
N SER A 139 -14.12 8.23 18.07
CA SER A 139 -14.25 9.68 18.00
C SER A 139 -13.03 10.37 18.61
N HIS A 140 -12.48 11.35 17.89
CA HIS A 140 -11.27 12.12 18.27
C HIS A 140 -10.00 11.29 18.52
N GLN A 141 -9.98 10.02 18.08
CA GLN A 141 -8.78 9.18 18.12
C GLN A 141 -7.61 9.92 17.46
N THR A 142 -6.45 9.94 18.10
CA THR A 142 -5.25 10.57 17.55
C THR A 142 -4.22 9.52 17.11
N LEU A 143 -3.24 9.93 16.30
CA LEU A 143 -2.10 9.08 15.96
C LEU A 143 -1.31 8.64 17.21
N ALA A 144 -1.24 9.47 18.25
CA ALA A 144 -0.60 9.10 19.51
C ALA A 144 -1.38 8.00 20.25
N ASP A 145 -2.71 8.04 20.21
CA ASP A 145 -3.57 6.99 20.79
C ASP A 145 -3.38 5.65 20.09
N VAL A 146 -3.25 5.68 18.76
CA VAL A 146 -2.92 4.49 17.96
C VAL A 146 -1.57 3.92 18.36
N LEU A 147 -0.53 4.77 18.47
CA LEU A 147 0.82 4.33 18.85
C LEU A 147 0.85 3.75 20.27
N MET A 148 0.12 4.33 21.23
CA MET A 148 -0.05 3.75 22.57
C MET A 148 -0.77 2.40 22.54
N THR A 149 -1.80 2.25 21.69
CA THR A 149 -2.47 0.95 21.50
C THR A 149 -1.53 -0.11 20.94
N LEU A 150 -0.75 0.23 19.91
CA LEU A 150 0.24 -0.69 19.32
C LEU A 150 1.32 -1.08 20.33
N ARG A 151 1.75 -0.15 21.18
CA ARG A 151 2.67 -0.45 22.29
C ARG A 151 2.07 -1.50 23.24
N HIS A 152 0.81 -1.36 23.63
CA HIS A 152 0.15 -2.38 24.45
C HIS A 152 0.07 -3.74 23.75
N PHE A 153 -0.11 -3.76 22.43
CA PHE A 153 -0.12 -5.01 21.66
C PHE A 153 1.26 -5.68 21.73
N VAL A 154 2.34 -4.93 21.51
CA VAL A 154 3.72 -5.41 21.63
C VAL A 154 4.00 -5.96 23.03
N GLU A 155 3.67 -5.20 24.08
CA GLU A 155 3.88 -5.59 25.48
C GLU A 155 3.12 -6.88 25.83
N LYS A 156 1.89 -7.04 25.34
CA LYS A 156 1.08 -8.25 25.57
C LYS A 156 1.61 -9.46 24.82
N VAL A 157 2.00 -9.30 23.56
CA VAL A 157 2.60 -10.38 22.77
C VAL A 157 3.91 -10.84 23.41
N GLN A 158 4.76 -9.91 23.83
CA GLN A 158 6.00 -10.24 24.54
C GLN A 158 5.72 -11.02 25.84
N ALA A 159 4.72 -10.61 26.62
CA ALA A 159 4.33 -11.29 27.85
C ALA A 159 3.81 -12.72 27.59
N TRP A 160 3.08 -12.96 26.49
CA TRP A 160 2.61 -14.29 26.11
C TRP A 160 3.71 -15.23 25.59
N HIS A 161 4.87 -14.68 25.23
CA HIS A 161 5.99 -15.41 24.61
C HIS A 161 7.27 -15.34 25.46
N GLU A 162 7.13 -15.49 26.78
CA GLU A 162 8.24 -15.58 27.74
C GLU A 162 9.26 -14.44 27.67
N GLY A 163 8.83 -13.24 27.29
CA GLY A 163 9.70 -12.07 27.22
C GLY A 163 10.45 -11.91 25.89
N LYS A 164 10.28 -12.83 24.93
CA LYS A 164 10.91 -12.69 23.61
C LYS A 164 10.40 -11.47 22.87
N ALA A 165 11.35 -10.69 22.39
CA ALA A 165 11.05 -9.45 21.70
C ALA A 165 10.42 -9.74 20.33
N PRO A 166 9.22 -9.23 20.01
CA PRO A 166 8.58 -9.50 18.73
C PRO A 166 9.35 -8.87 17.57
N ILE A 167 9.29 -9.54 16.42
CA ILE A 167 9.62 -8.96 15.12
C ILE A 167 8.40 -8.16 14.67
N LEU A 168 8.60 -6.88 14.35
CA LEU A 168 7.52 -6.02 13.83
C LEU A 168 7.64 -5.88 12.32
N TYR A 169 6.54 -6.11 11.62
CA TYR A 169 6.46 -6.09 10.16
C TYR A 169 5.48 -5.01 9.72
N GLY A 170 5.96 -3.94 9.08
CA GLY A 170 5.16 -2.78 8.70
C GLY A 170 5.15 -2.55 7.21
N ASN A 171 3.95 -2.54 6.63
CA ASN A 171 3.72 -2.30 5.22
C ASN A 171 3.37 -0.84 4.94
N CYS A 172 4.07 -0.21 4.00
CA CYS A 172 3.85 1.15 3.54
C CYS A 172 3.75 2.14 4.73
N GLN A 173 2.56 2.69 4.98
CA GLN A 173 2.33 3.60 6.10
C GLN A 173 2.67 2.98 7.46
N ALA A 174 2.38 1.69 7.65
CA ALA A 174 2.63 1.05 8.92
C ALA A 174 4.11 0.98 9.26
N GLY A 175 5.02 0.93 8.29
CA GLY A 175 6.46 0.87 8.59
C GLY A 175 6.98 2.14 9.26
N TRP A 176 6.59 3.35 8.82
CA TRP A 176 6.98 4.57 9.55
C TRP A 176 6.28 4.67 10.90
N MET A 177 5.06 4.15 11.03
CA MET A 177 4.34 4.10 12.30
C MET A 177 5.06 3.17 13.29
N LEU A 178 5.58 2.05 12.81
CA LEU A 178 6.43 1.17 13.61
C LEU A 178 7.77 1.84 13.95
N ALA A 179 8.39 2.58 13.03
CA ALA A 179 9.60 3.36 13.34
C ALA A 179 9.36 4.35 14.50
N LEU A 180 8.21 5.02 14.52
CA LEU A 180 7.78 5.86 15.64
C LEU A 180 7.63 5.03 16.92
N LEU A 181 6.89 3.92 16.87
CA LEU A 181 6.66 3.02 18.01
C LEU A 181 7.97 2.54 18.64
N VAL A 182 8.91 2.04 17.83
CA VAL A 182 10.17 1.46 18.33
C VAL A 182 11.16 2.51 18.83
N SER A 183 10.99 3.77 18.43
CA SER A 183 11.77 4.88 19.01
C SER A 183 11.36 5.19 20.47
N ASP A 184 10.16 4.76 20.89
CA ASP A 184 9.64 4.86 22.26
C ASP A 184 9.72 3.54 23.05
N CYS A 185 9.76 2.38 22.36
CA CYS A 185 9.79 1.04 22.96
C CYS A 185 11.21 0.46 23.09
N VAL A 186 12.15 1.22 23.67
CA VAL A 186 13.56 0.81 23.75
C VAL A 186 13.72 -0.54 24.48
N GLY A 187 14.26 -1.53 23.78
CA GLY A 187 14.56 -2.86 24.31
C GLY A 187 13.37 -3.84 24.36
N SER A 188 12.17 -3.43 23.94
CA SER A 188 10.96 -4.29 23.95
C SER A 188 10.66 -4.94 22.59
N VAL A 189 11.49 -4.67 21.58
CA VAL A 189 11.29 -5.08 20.18
C VAL A 189 12.59 -5.67 19.63
N GLY A 190 12.47 -6.77 18.86
CA GLY A 190 13.59 -7.48 18.23
C GLY A 190 14.01 -6.80 16.93
N LEU A 191 13.63 -7.38 15.79
CA LEU A 191 13.80 -6.80 14.46
C LEU A 191 12.57 -5.97 14.03
N THR A 192 12.77 -4.86 13.31
CA THR A 192 11.69 -4.12 12.63
C THR A 192 11.90 -4.11 11.13
N VAL A 193 10.91 -4.59 10.39
CA VAL A 193 10.91 -4.65 8.92
C VAL A 193 9.94 -3.59 8.37
N MET A 194 10.44 -2.76 7.47
CA MET A 194 9.72 -1.65 6.85
C MET A 194 9.67 -1.86 5.34
N ASN A 195 8.50 -2.25 4.82
CA ASN A 195 8.30 -2.58 3.41
C ASN A 195 7.72 -1.38 2.67
N GLY A 196 8.41 -0.85 1.66
CA GLY A 196 7.97 0.29 0.87
C GLY A 196 7.54 1.48 1.73
N SER A 197 8.23 1.74 2.85
CA SER A 197 7.77 2.67 3.88
C SER A 197 8.43 4.05 3.76
N PRO A 198 7.67 5.13 3.54
CA PRO A 198 8.26 6.46 3.34
C PRO A 198 8.68 7.08 4.66
N VAL A 199 9.90 7.63 4.72
CA VAL A 199 10.39 8.41 5.87
C VAL A 199 10.93 9.76 5.43
N SER A 200 11.65 9.84 4.30
CA SER A 200 12.12 11.11 3.73
C SER A 200 11.08 11.72 2.79
N TYR A 201 10.05 12.36 3.33
CA TYR A 201 8.90 12.84 2.54
C TYR A 201 9.24 13.96 1.54
N TRP A 202 10.34 14.67 1.73
CA TRP A 202 10.79 15.71 0.81
C TRP A 202 11.97 15.27 -0.05
N SER A 203 12.46 14.04 0.09
CA SER A 203 13.58 13.60 -0.74
C SER A 203 13.12 13.34 -2.16
N ASN A 204 13.72 14.05 -3.11
CA ASN A 204 13.45 13.92 -4.53
C ASN A 204 14.74 14.12 -5.35
N SER A 205 14.66 13.76 -6.63
CA SER A 205 15.62 14.14 -7.66
C SER A 205 14.87 14.46 -8.96
N GLU A 206 15.57 14.98 -9.96
CA GLU A 206 14.99 15.13 -11.31
C GLU A 206 14.52 13.78 -11.89
N GLU A 207 15.21 12.69 -11.55
CA GLU A 207 14.91 11.33 -12.01
C GLU A 207 13.84 10.61 -11.16
N GLU A 208 13.70 10.96 -9.88
CA GLU A 208 12.74 10.39 -8.93
C GLU A 208 11.95 11.50 -8.21
N ALA A 209 11.09 12.19 -8.95
CA ALA A 209 10.09 13.08 -8.37
C ALA A 209 8.82 12.29 -8.04
N ASN A 210 8.33 12.37 -6.80
CA ASN A 210 7.07 11.76 -6.40
C ASN A 210 5.90 12.72 -6.72
N PRO A 211 5.03 12.40 -7.70
CA PRO A 211 3.96 13.31 -8.13
C PRO A 211 2.96 13.65 -7.01
N MET A 212 2.77 12.77 -6.02
CA MET A 212 1.87 13.03 -4.89
C MET A 212 2.41 14.13 -3.96
N GLN A 213 3.74 14.19 -3.78
CA GLN A 213 4.37 15.25 -2.98
C GLN A 213 4.13 16.62 -3.64
N LEU A 214 4.31 16.71 -4.96
CA LEU A 214 4.09 17.94 -5.73
C LEU A 214 2.61 18.34 -5.71
N LEU A 215 1.70 17.38 -5.92
CA LEU A 215 0.26 17.61 -5.90
C LEU A 215 -0.21 18.19 -4.55
N GLY A 216 0.31 17.68 -3.42
CA GLY A 216 0.01 18.22 -2.10
C GLY A 216 0.37 19.71 -1.96
N GLY A 217 1.50 20.13 -2.53
CA GLY A 217 1.88 21.55 -2.59
C GLY A 217 0.98 22.37 -3.51
N LEU A 218 0.72 21.88 -4.73
CA LEU A 218 -0.10 22.56 -5.73
C LEU A 218 -1.57 22.74 -5.31
N LEU A 219 -2.11 21.84 -4.47
CA LEU A 219 -3.46 21.97 -3.88
C LEU A 219 -3.51 22.93 -2.68
N GLY A 220 -2.39 23.57 -2.35
CA GLY A 220 -2.29 24.53 -1.24
C GLY A 220 -2.16 23.86 0.13
N GLY A 221 -1.77 22.59 0.18
CA GLY A 221 -1.46 21.87 1.42
C GLY A 221 -2.66 21.18 2.08
N SER A 222 -2.63 21.14 3.42
CA SER A 222 -3.47 20.24 4.22
C SER A 222 -4.91 20.71 4.47
N TRP A 223 -5.25 21.97 4.17
CA TRP A 223 -6.58 22.53 4.42
C TRP A 223 -7.71 21.73 3.77
N SER A 224 -7.44 21.13 2.59
CA SER A 224 -8.42 20.32 1.85
C SER A 224 -8.82 19.04 2.59
N ALA A 225 -7.87 18.39 3.26
CA ALA A 225 -8.14 17.23 4.10
C ALA A 225 -9.01 17.60 5.30
N ARG A 226 -8.74 18.77 5.92
CA ARG A 226 -9.59 19.30 7.00
C ARG A 226 -10.98 19.64 6.51
N PHE A 227 -11.10 20.34 5.38
CA PHE A 227 -12.39 20.69 4.78
C PHE A 227 -13.26 19.46 4.48
N LEU A 228 -12.68 18.42 3.87
CA LEU A 228 -13.39 17.17 3.61
C LEU A 228 -13.81 16.46 4.90
N SER A 229 -13.01 16.56 5.96
CA SER A 229 -13.34 16.01 7.28
C SER A 229 -14.47 16.79 7.95
N ASP A 230 -14.40 18.13 7.96
CA ASP A 230 -15.42 19.00 8.54
C ASP A 230 -16.79 18.86 7.85
N LEU A 231 -16.81 18.64 6.52
CA LEU A 231 -18.04 18.37 5.78
C LEU A 231 -18.73 17.08 6.25
N LYS A 232 -17.96 16.14 6.79
CA LYS A 232 -18.40 14.82 7.23
C LYS A 232 -18.20 14.65 8.74
N GLU A 233 -18.58 15.67 9.52
CA GLU A 233 -18.61 15.63 11.00
C GLU A 233 -17.28 15.22 11.66
N GLY A 234 -16.15 15.68 11.10
CA GLY A 234 -14.81 15.39 11.62
C GLY A 234 -14.26 14.03 11.22
N ILE A 235 -14.85 13.38 10.20
CA ILE A 235 -14.41 12.08 9.69
C ILE A 235 -13.92 12.22 8.25
N PHE A 236 -12.70 11.77 8.00
CA PHE A 236 -12.14 11.74 6.66
C PHE A 236 -12.45 10.40 5.97
N ASP A 237 -13.02 10.47 4.76
CA ASP A 237 -13.31 9.29 3.94
C ASP A 237 -12.05 8.81 3.20
N GLY A 238 -11.53 7.64 3.57
CA GLY A 238 -10.32 7.07 2.97
C GLY A 238 -10.45 6.75 1.47
N ALA A 239 -11.65 6.74 0.92
CA ALA A 239 -11.86 6.61 -0.52
C ALA A 239 -11.15 7.71 -1.33
N TRP A 240 -10.92 8.90 -0.75
CA TRP A 240 -10.10 9.95 -1.37
C TRP A 240 -8.63 9.55 -1.51
N LEU A 241 -8.06 8.83 -0.53
CA LEU A 241 -6.69 8.31 -0.63
C LEU A 241 -6.60 7.24 -1.71
N VAL A 242 -7.56 6.31 -1.75
CA VAL A 242 -7.60 5.27 -2.80
C VAL A 242 -7.73 5.88 -4.18
N SER A 243 -8.54 6.93 -4.34
CA SER A 243 -8.64 7.67 -5.60
C SER A 243 -7.30 8.28 -6.02
N ASN A 244 -6.50 8.79 -5.07
CA ASN A 244 -5.18 9.32 -5.39
C ASN A 244 -4.23 8.24 -5.91
N PHE A 245 -4.29 7.01 -5.37
CA PHE A 245 -3.51 5.88 -5.89
C PHE A 245 -3.90 5.52 -7.33
N GLU A 246 -5.19 5.49 -7.68
CA GLU A 246 -5.64 5.23 -9.06
C GLU A 246 -5.20 6.33 -10.02
N LEU A 247 -5.25 7.59 -9.59
CA LEU A 247 -4.86 8.74 -10.40
C LEU A 247 -3.35 8.90 -10.54
N LEU A 248 -2.54 8.32 -9.66
CA LEU A 248 -1.09 8.43 -9.76
C LEU A 248 -0.58 7.79 -11.05
N ASN A 249 -1.03 6.56 -11.32
CA ASN A 249 -0.70 5.80 -12.51
C ASN A 249 -1.97 5.17 -13.12
N PRO A 250 -2.78 5.96 -13.86
CA PRO A 250 -4.02 5.48 -14.46
C PRO A 250 -3.76 4.44 -15.56
N THR A 251 -2.58 4.47 -16.20
CA THR A 251 -2.15 3.44 -17.16
C THR A 251 -2.20 2.07 -16.51
N THR A 252 -1.56 1.89 -15.35
CA THR A 252 -1.52 0.59 -14.68
C THR A 252 -2.75 0.33 -13.81
N ALA A 253 -3.17 1.31 -13.00
CA ALA A 253 -4.24 1.12 -12.02
C ALA A 253 -5.64 0.99 -12.64
N ILE A 254 -5.84 1.56 -13.84
CA ILE A 254 -7.12 1.54 -14.55
C ILE A 254 -6.98 0.75 -15.85
N TRP A 255 -6.18 1.23 -16.81
CA TRP A 255 -6.17 0.63 -18.15
C TRP A 255 -5.67 -0.82 -18.18
N ASP A 256 -4.44 -1.07 -17.71
CA ASP A 256 -3.84 -2.41 -17.71
C ASP A 256 -4.70 -3.42 -16.92
N LYS A 257 -5.30 -2.98 -15.81
CA LYS A 257 -6.19 -3.78 -14.97
C LYS A 257 -7.48 -4.21 -15.68
N TYR A 258 -8.23 -3.26 -16.25
CA TYR A 258 -9.52 -3.57 -16.88
C TYR A 258 -9.34 -4.19 -18.27
N TYR A 259 -8.35 -3.73 -19.04
CA TYR A 259 -8.03 -4.34 -20.33
C TYR A 259 -7.48 -5.76 -20.15
N GLY A 260 -6.59 -5.98 -19.18
CA GLY A 260 -6.09 -7.32 -18.85
C GLY A 260 -7.21 -8.28 -18.46
N LEU A 261 -8.16 -7.84 -17.62
CA LEU A 261 -9.36 -8.63 -17.33
C LEU A 261 -10.18 -8.94 -18.59
N PHE A 262 -10.33 -7.97 -19.49
CA PHE A 262 -11.09 -8.17 -20.73
C PHE A 262 -10.39 -9.13 -21.69
N ASP A 263 -9.09 -8.99 -21.91
CA ASP A 263 -8.32 -9.84 -22.84
C ASP A 263 -8.19 -11.28 -22.34
N GLU A 264 -7.97 -11.46 -21.03
CA GLU A 264 -7.74 -12.75 -20.38
C GLU A 264 -8.93 -13.18 -19.50
N ILE A 265 -10.16 -12.85 -19.93
CA ILE A 265 -11.38 -13.06 -19.11
C ILE A 265 -11.60 -14.50 -18.62
N ASP A 266 -11.08 -15.47 -19.36
CA ASP A 266 -11.21 -16.89 -19.08
C ASP A 266 -10.29 -17.37 -17.93
N GLY A 267 -9.31 -16.55 -17.51
CA GLY A 267 -8.36 -16.89 -16.42
C GLY A 267 -8.11 -15.78 -15.39
N GLU A 268 -8.31 -14.51 -15.72
CA GLU A 268 -8.03 -13.38 -14.81
C GLU A 268 -9.23 -13.00 -13.92
N ARG A 269 -10.44 -13.52 -14.18
CA ARG A 269 -11.67 -13.15 -13.46
C ARG A 269 -11.54 -13.34 -11.94
N GLU A 270 -11.13 -14.51 -11.50
CA GLU A 270 -11.07 -14.89 -10.09
C GLU A 270 -10.02 -14.05 -9.36
N ARG A 271 -8.84 -13.93 -9.95
CA ARG A 271 -7.75 -13.09 -9.44
C ARG A 271 -8.18 -11.62 -9.33
N PHE A 272 -8.91 -11.10 -10.33
CA PHE A 272 -9.45 -9.74 -10.31
C PHE A 272 -10.46 -9.57 -9.17
N LEU A 273 -11.44 -10.47 -9.05
CA LEU A 273 -12.46 -10.40 -8.00
C LEU A 273 -11.87 -10.53 -6.60
N GLU A 274 -10.88 -11.40 -6.40
CA GLU A 274 -10.17 -11.55 -5.12
C GLU A 274 -9.47 -10.26 -4.71
N PHE A 275 -8.73 -9.64 -5.62
CA PHE A 275 -8.05 -8.37 -5.33
C PHE A 275 -9.05 -7.23 -5.08
N GLU A 276 -10.13 -7.18 -5.85
CA GLU A 276 -11.17 -6.16 -5.73
C GLU A 276 -11.92 -6.22 -4.39
N ARG A 277 -11.95 -7.36 -3.69
CA ARG A 277 -12.51 -7.43 -2.34
C ARG A 277 -11.76 -6.50 -1.38
N TRP A 278 -10.42 -6.46 -1.48
CA TRP A 278 -9.61 -5.55 -0.68
C TRP A 278 -9.59 -4.12 -1.23
N TRP A 279 -9.40 -3.95 -2.54
CA TRP A 279 -9.27 -2.63 -3.17
C TRP A 279 -10.49 -1.72 -2.96
N ASN A 280 -11.68 -2.30 -2.77
CA ASN A 280 -12.93 -1.57 -2.63
C ASN A 280 -13.43 -1.44 -1.18
N GLY A 281 -12.67 -1.92 -0.20
CA GLY A 281 -12.97 -1.75 1.22
C GLY A 281 -12.46 -0.41 1.72
N PHE A 282 -13.29 0.63 1.70
CA PHE A 282 -12.89 2.00 2.09
C PHE A 282 -13.09 2.27 3.59
N TYR A 283 -12.00 2.62 4.26
CA TYR A 283 -11.94 2.84 5.70
C TYR A 283 -11.77 4.32 6.04
N GLN A 284 -12.23 4.72 7.21
CA GLN A 284 -12.32 6.11 7.61
C GLN A 284 -11.22 6.48 8.61
N PHE A 285 -10.97 7.78 8.75
CA PHE A 285 -10.03 8.34 9.71
C PHE A 285 -10.73 9.41 10.53
N SER A 286 -10.31 9.58 11.77
CA SER A 286 -10.63 10.81 12.48
C SER A 286 -9.91 11.97 11.78
N GLN A 287 -10.45 13.18 11.91
CA GLN A 287 -9.78 14.38 11.45
C GLN A 287 -8.38 14.51 12.09
N GLU A 288 -8.26 14.19 13.38
CA GLU A 288 -7.02 14.29 14.14
C GLU A 288 -5.92 13.37 13.56
N GLU A 289 -6.25 12.11 13.24
CA GLU A 289 -5.32 11.17 12.61
C GLU A 289 -4.85 11.66 11.23
N ILE A 290 -5.78 11.96 10.32
CA ILE A 290 -5.40 12.34 8.95
C ILE A 290 -4.63 13.65 8.93
N MET A 291 -5.02 14.63 9.76
CA MET A 291 -4.33 15.91 9.83
C MET A 291 -2.95 15.75 10.46
N ALA A 292 -2.78 14.90 11.48
CA ALA A 292 -1.46 14.61 12.04
C ALA A 292 -0.54 13.96 10.98
N THR A 293 -1.05 13.01 10.21
CA THR A 293 -0.30 12.37 9.12
C THR A 293 0.09 13.37 8.02
N VAL A 294 -0.86 14.15 7.50
CA VAL A 294 -0.57 15.11 6.42
C VAL A 294 0.35 16.23 6.88
N ASN A 295 0.07 16.85 8.04
CA ASN A 295 0.83 17.99 8.53
C ASN A 295 2.24 17.60 8.99
N ASN A 296 2.38 16.50 9.72
CA ASN A 296 3.67 16.17 10.32
C ASN A 296 4.58 15.42 9.35
N LEU A 297 4.02 14.66 8.41
CA LEU A 297 4.80 13.77 7.54
C LEU A 297 4.93 14.36 6.13
N PHE A 298 3.84 14.37 5.37
CA PHE A 298 3.87 14.70 3.94
C PHE A 298 4.19 16.17 3.67
N ILE A 299 3.53 17.08 4.38
CA ILE A 299 3.74 18.52 4.19
C ILE A 299 4.85 19.05 5.08
N GLY A 300 4.97 18.58 6.33
CA GLY A 300 5.89 19.14 7.30
C GLY A 300 7.26 18.46 7.42
N ASN A 301 7.41 17.22 6.93
CA ASN A 301 8.61 16.38 7.04
C ASN A 301 9.26 16.38 8.45
N GLN A 302 8.41 16.39 9.49
CA GLN A 302 8.83 16.50 10.89
C GLN A 302 9.43 15.19 11.42
N LEU A 303 9.12 14.05 10.80
CA LEU A 303 9.65 12.74 11.22
C LEU A 303 11.16 12.66 11.00
N GLU A 304 11.63 12.92 9.78
CA GLU A 304 13.05 12.92 9.43
C GLU A 304 13.83 13.98 10.23
N ARG A 305 13.19 15.12 10.51
CA ARG A 305 13.78 16.24 11.27
C ARG A 305 13.77 16.04 12.79
N GLY A 306 13.10 15.01 13.30
CA GLY A 306 12.96 14.79 14.74
C GLY A 306 12.18 15.91 15.44
N GLU A 307 11.11 16.41 14.81
CA GLU A 307 10.24 17.49 15.32
C GLU A 307 8.83 16.99 15.66
N MET A 308 8.49 15.77 15.25
CA MET A 308 7.16 15.19 15.44
C MET A 308 6.90 14.88 16.92
N ARG A 309 5.87 15.52 17.49
CA ARG A 309 5.54 15.38 18.92
C ARG A 309 4.73 14.11 19.20
N ILE A 310 5.10 13.39 20.27
CA ILE A 310 4.35 12.25 20.83
C ILE A 310 3.22 12.78 21.73
N HIS A 311 3.62 13.57 22.72
CA HIS A 311 2.78 14.23 23.71
C HIS A 311 3.51 15.48 24.20
N LYS A 312 2.91 16.21 25.15
CA LYS A 312 3.50 17.44 25.69
C LYS A 312 4.93 17.19 26.20
N GLY A 313 5.91 17.82 25.57
CA GLY A 313 7.33 17.75 25.93
C GLY A 313 8.12 16.55 25.40
N CYS A 314 7.49 15.62 24.67
CA CYS A 314 8.18 14.47 24.08
C CYS A 314 8.10 14.50 22.55
N VAL A 315 9.25 14.33 21.90
CA VAL A 315 9.41 14.37 20.45
C VAL A 315 10.02 13.04 20.02
N TYR A 316 9.50 12.48 18.93
CA TYR A 316 10.03 11.28 18.31
C TYR A 316 11.44 11.53 17.78
N ASP A 317 12.35 10.60 18.07
CA ASP A 317 13.74 10.66 17.63
C ASP A 317 14.16 9.28 17.13
N LEU A 318 14.29 9.15 15.81
CA LEU A 318 14.67 7.91 15.14
C LEU A 318 16.06 7.41 15.58
N LYS A 319 16.90 8.26 16.16
CA LYS A 319 18.21 7.84 16.72
C LYS A 319 18.08 7.02 17.99
N ARG A 320 16.92 7.01 18.64
CA ARG A 320 16.65 6.21 19.85
C ARG A 320 16.36 4.75 19.54
N ILE A 321 16.08 4.43 18.28
CA ILE A 321 15.84 3.06 17.84
C ILE A 321 17.11 2.24 18.05
N GLN A 322 17.01 1.17 18.83
CA GLN A 322 18.14 0.25 19.10
C GLN A 322 17.98 -1.11 18.42
N SER A 323 16.73 -1.51 18.14
CA SER A 323 16.39 -2.69 17.34
C SER A 323 16.98 -2.56 15.92
N PRO A 324 17.48 -3.64 15.31
CA PRO A 324 17.83 -3.61 13.90
C PRO A 324 16.65 -3.21 13.03
N LEU A 325 16.94 -2.52 11.93
CA LEU A 325 15.97 -2.12 10.93
C LEU A 325 16.27 -2.85 9.61
N VAL A 326 15.25 -3.44 8.99
CA VAL A 326 15.29 -3.91 7.61
C VAL A 326 14.40 -3.02 6.76
N LEU A 327 14.97 -2.37 5.75
CA LEU A 327 14.28 -1.46 4.84
C LEU A 327 14.19 -2.11 3.46
N PHE A 328 12.99 -2.54 3.07
CA PHE A 328 12.75 -3.12 1.75
C PHE A 328 12.17 -2.05 0.82
N ALA A 329 12.97 -1.62 -0.17
CA ALA A 329 12.54 -0.72 -1.23
C ALA A 329 12.66 -1.37 -2.63
N SER A 330 12.05 -0.75 -3.64
CA SER A 330 12.12 -1.21 -5.02
C SER A 330 12.27 -0.05 -6.00
N GLN A 331 13.09 -0.24 -7.04
CA GLN A 331 13.22 0.72 -8.14
C GLN A 331 11.93 0.85 -8.97
N GLY A 332 11.07 -0.16 -8.93
CA GLY A 332 9.74 -0.10 -9.55
C GLY A 332 8.68 0.64 -8.71
N ASP A 333 9.02 1.08 -7.50
CA ASP A 333 8.09 1.74 -6.58
C ASP A 333 7.98 3.24 -6.87
N GLN A 334 6.82 3.66 -7.39
CA GLN A 334 6.50 5.07 -7.66
C GLN A 334 5.82 5.78 -6.48
N ILE A 335 5.49 5.06 -5.41
CA ILE A 335 4.86 5.56 -4.19
C ILE A 335 5.92 5.90 -3.16
N THR A 336 6.87 4.99 -2.96
CA THR A 336 7.99 5.12 -2.03
C THR A 336 9.27 4.61 -2.72
N PRO A 337 9.82 5.39 -3.66
CA PRO A 337 11.05 5.01 -4.33
C PRO A 337 12.22 4.88 -3.32
N PRO A 338 13.32 4.22 -3.69
CA PRO A 338 14.44 3.95 -2.78
C PRO A 338 14.99 5.20 -2.08
N ARG A 339 15.03 6.35 -2.77
CA ARG A 339 15.43 7.62 -2.17
C ARG A 339 14.52 8.00 -0.99
N GLN A 340 13.20 7.89 -1.14
CA GLN A 340 12.23 8.18 -0.08
C GLN A 340 12.28 7.18 1.10
N ALA A 341 12.63 5.93 0.82
CA ALA A 341 12.76 4.87 1.84
C ALA A 341 14.08 4.94 2.63
N LEU A 342 15.18 5.39 2.01
CA LEU A 342 16.54 5.22 2.55
C LEU A 342 17.25 6.54 2.91
N HIS A 343 16.89 7.68 2.29
CA HIS A 343 17.67 8.91 2.40
C HIS A 343 17.77 9.44 3.84
N TRP A 344 16.72 9.25 4.65
CA TRP A 344 16.63 9.74 6.04
C TRP A 344 17.79 9.26 6.90
N ILE A 345 18.38 8.10 6.60
CA ILE A 345 19.53 7.56 7.34
C ILE A 345 20.70 8.54 7.25
N ARG A 346 20.94 9.12 6.06
CA ARG A 346 21.97 10.16 5.85
C ARG A 346 21.61 11.47 6.55
N THR A 347 20.32 11.81 6.57
CA THR A 347 19.83 13.03 7.22
C THR A 347 20.06 12.98 8.73
N ILE A 348 19.76 11.85 9.37
CA ILE A 348 19.89 11.72 10.82
C ILE A 348 21.32 11.36 11.25
N TYR A 349 22.07 10.58 10.45
CA TYR A 349 23.46 10.20 10.74
C TYR A 349 24.43 10.89 9.76
N PRO A 350 25.24 11.86 10.22
CA PRO A 350 26.16 12.59 9.34
C PRO A 350 27.22 11.71 8.65
N THR A 351 27.60 10.58 9.27
CA THR A 351 28.60 9.64 8.74
C THR A 351 28.28 8.21 9.17
N THR A 352 28.82 7.24 8.44
CA THR A 352 28.71 5.81 8.81
C THR A 352 29.24 5.57 10.22
N GLN A 353 30.31 6.28 10.62
CA GLN A 353 30.84 6.21 11.98
C GLN A 353 29.86 6.74 13.03
N ALA A 354 29.06 7.77 12.72
CA ALA A 354 28.00 8.26 13.60
C ALA A 354 26.89 7.22 13.79
N LEU A 355 26.49 6.54 12.71
CA LEU A 355 25.54 5.42 12.75
C LEU A 355 26.07 4.27 13.61
N LYS A 356 27.33 3.88 13.40
CA LYS A 356 28.03 2.85 14.20
C LYS A 356 28.10 3.23 15.68
N LYS A 357 28.43 4.50 15.98
CA LYS A 357 28.48 5.03 17.36
C LYS A 357 27.11 5.04 18.03
N ALA A 358 26.04 5.24 17.27
CA ALA A 358 24.66 5.10 17.75
C ALA A 358 24.25 3.64 17.98
N LYS A 359 25.14 2.67 17.71
CA LYS A 359 24.90 1.22 17.81
C LYS A 359 23.77 0.72 16.91
N GLN A 360 23.41 1.51 15.90
CA GLN A 360 22.33 1.17 15.00
C GLN A 360 22.81 0.14 13.96
N ARG A 361 21.92 -0.78 13.61
CA ARG A 361 22.08 -1.81 12.58
C ARG A 361 20.98 -1.60 11.55
N VAL A 362 21.33 -1.11 10.37
CA VAL A 362 20.38 -0.92 9.26
C VAL A 362 20.77 -1.85 8.13
N VAL A 363 19.83 -2.71 7.74
CA VAL A 363 19.91 -3.55 6.56
C VAL A 363 18.91 -3.01 5.55
N TYR A 364 19.32 -2.83 4.29
CA TYR A 364 18.37 -2.51 3.22
C TYR A 364 18.39 -3.58 2.14
N LEU A 365 17.26 -3.72 1.46
CA LEU A 365 17.07 -4.61 0.32
C LEU A 365 16.44 -3.82 -0.83
N LEU A 366 17.02 -3.94 -2.03
CA LEU A 366 16.54 -3.27 -3.24
C LEU A 366 16.07 -4.28 -4.27
N HIS A 367 14.78 -4.26 -4.59
CA HIS A 367 14.26 -5.02 -5.72
C HIS A 367 14.35 -4.21 -7.03
N PRO A 368 14.74 -4.82 -8.16
CA PRO A 368 15.03 -4.08 -9.39
C PRO A 368 13.80 -3.50 -10.11
N SER A 369 12.61 -4.07 -9.95
CA SER A 369 11.47 -3.67 -10.81
C SER A 369 10.07 -3.83 -10.24
N VAL A 370 9.89 -4.31 -9.00
CA VAL A 370 8.54 -4.58 -8.49
C VAL A 370 7.85 -3.28 -8.12
N GLY A 371 6.58 -3.13 -8.47
CA GLY A 371 5.77 -1.98 -8.04
C GLY A 371 5.48 -2.00 -6.54
N HIS A 372 5.01 -0.88 -6.00
CA HIS A 372 4.75 -0.69 -4.56
C HIS A 372 3.99 -1.83 -3.90
N LEU A 373 2.78 -2.16 -4.40
CA LEU A 373 1.97 -3.25 -3.86
C LEU A 373 2.69 -4.60 -3.97
N GLY A 374 3.39 -4.80 -5.08
CA GLY A 374 4.09 -6.05 -5.34
C GLY A 374 5.23 -6.32 -4.35
N ILE A 375 5.71 -5.32 -3.60
CA ILE A 375 6.64 -5.54 -2.48
C ILE A 375 6.03 -6.54 -1.50
N PHE A 376 4.78 -6.38 -1.08
CA PHE A 376 4.16 -7.20 -0.03
C PHE A 376 3.02 -8.14 -0.51
N VAL A 377 2.46 -7.95 -1.72
CA VAL A 377 1.38 -8.84 -2.25
C VAL A 377 1.82 -9.82 -3.33
N SER A 378 3.02 -9.65 -3.90
CA SER A 378 3.49 -10.53 -4.96
C SER A 378 3.95 -11.84 -4.35
N ALA A 379 3.30 -12.95 -4.72
CA ALA A 379 3.72 -14.28 -4.27
C ALA A 379 5.22 -14.51 -4.53
N LYS A 380 5.74 -14.09 -5.69
CA LYS A 380 7.16 -14.22 -6.03
C LYS A 380 8.09 -13.45 -5.08
N VAL A 381 7.66 -12.27 -4.65
CA VAL A 381 8.46 -11.44 -3.73
C VAL A 381 8.36 -12.00 -2.31
N VAL A 382 7.17 -12.37 -1.88
CA VAL A 382 6.89 -12.98 -0.57
C VAL A 382 7.67 -14.28 -0.37
N ARG A 383 7.60 -15.20 -1.33
CA ARG A 383 8.25 -16.53 -1.26
C ARG A 383 9.78 -16.47 -1.20
N LEU A 384 10.39 -15.44 -1.78
CA LEU A 384 11.85 -15.29 -1.80
C LEU A 384 12.36 -14.23 -0.79
N HIS A 385 11.94 -12.98 -0.93
CA HIS A 385 12.53 -11.85 -0.19
C HIS A 385 12.06 -11.82 1.26
N HIS A 386 10.76 -11.95 1.51
CA HIS A 386 10.23 -11.96 2.87
C HIS A 386 10.64 -13.22 3.64
N ARG A 387 10.67 -14.37 2.96
CA ARG A 387 11.26 -15.61 3.50
C ARG A 387 12.73 -15.40 3.89
N ALA A 388 13.54 -14.83 3.01
CA ALA A 388 14.94 -14.55 3.29
C ALA A 388 15.14 -13.62 4.50
N ILE A 389 14.30 -12.59 4.65
CA ILE A 389 14.34 -11.67 5.80
C ILE A 389 14.07 -12.43 7.10
N LEU A 390 13.00 -13.23 7.14
CA LEU A 390 12.59 -13.95 8.35
C LEU A 390 13.58 -15.07 8.72
N GLU A 391 14.02 -15.88 7.74
CA GLU A 391 14.98 -16.97 7.94
C GLU A 391 16.38 -16.52 8.36
N HIS A 392 16.69 -15.22 8.20
CA HIS A 392 17.97 -14.61 8.59
C HIS A 392 17.81 -13.54 9.67
N SER A 393 16.66 -13.48 10.35
CA SER A 393 16.40 -12.52 11.43
C SER A 393 17.48 -12.57 12.53
N ASP A 394 17.82 -13.75 13.03
CA ASP A 394 18.90 -13.94 14.02
C ASP A 394 20.25 -13.43 13.53
N ALA A 395 20.58 -13.68 12.25
CA ALA A 395 21.84 -13.23 11.66
C ALA A 395 21.88 -11.70 11.56
N ILE A 396 20.75 -11.06 11.23
CA ILE A 396 20.60 -9.60 11.19
C ILE A 396 20.77 -9.00 12.59
N GLU A 397 20.19 -9.63 13.62
CA GLU A 397 20.35 -9.17 15.00
C GLU A 397 21.81 -9.23 15.48
N GLN A 398 22.58 -10.20 15.01
CA GLN A 398 23.99 -10.39 15.37
C GLN A 398 24.98 -9.51 14.58
N LEU A 399 24.51 -8.78 13.56
CA LEU A 399 25.36 -7.85 12.81
C LEU A 399 25.98 -6.81 13.73
N GLN A 400 27.24 -6.44 13.45
CA GLN A 400 27.84 -5.29 14.09
C GLN A 400 27.09 -4.01 13.68
N PRO A 401 27.09 -2.95 14.51
CA PRO A 401 26.53 -1.67 14.11
C PRO A 401 27.09 -1.22 12.75
N GLY A 402 26.23 -0.72 11.87
CA GLY A 402 26.57 -0.42 10.49
C GLY A 402 25.38 -0.38 9.54
N LEU A 403 25.65 0.03 8.30
CA LEU A 403 24.74 -0.05 7.17
C LEU A 403 25.12 -1.26 6.32
N TYR A 404 24.14 -2.07 5.94
CA TYR A 404 24.33 -3.28 5.14
C TYR A 404 23.32 -3.37 4.02
N GLU A 405 23.76 -3.87 2.86
CA GLU A 405 22.88 -4.32 1.80
C GLU A 405 22.69 -5.83 1.90
N MET A 406 21.43 -6.27 1.95
CA MET A 406 21.07 -7.67 1.87
C MET A 406 21.00 -8.10 0.41
N ILE A 407 22.00 -8.88 -0.03
CA ILE A 407 22.05 -9.43 -1.38
C ILE A 407 21.53 -10.88 -1.33
N ILE A 408 20.42 -11.12 -2.02
CA ILE A 408 19.85 -12.46 -2.22
C ILE A 408 20.35 -12.99 -3.56
N VAL A 409 21.16 -14.04 -3.53
CA VAL A 409 21.63 -14.71 -4.73
C VAL A 409 20.86 -16.02 -4.88
N ASN A 410 20.00 -16.05 -5.89
CA ASN A 410 19.21 -17.21 -6.25
C ASN A 410 19.71 -17.79 -7.59
N PRO A 411 20.62 -18.77 -7.58
CA PRO A 411 21.19 -19.34 -8.81
C PRO A 411 20.15 -20.10 -9.65
N THR A 412 19.04 -20.54 -9.05
CA THR A 412 17.98 -21.28 -9.76
C THR A 412 17.02 -20.37 -10.52
N GLY A 413 16.89 -19.10 -10.09
CA GLY A 413 15.87 -18.18 -10.57
C GLY A 413 14.44 -18.54 -10.15
N ASP A 414 14.25 -19.61 -9.37
CA ASP A 414 12.95 -20.06 -8.88
C ASP A 414 12.53 -19.26 -7.64
N PRO A 415 11.40 -18.53 -7.65
CA PRO A 415 10.92 -17.80 -6.49
C PRO A 415 10.41 -18.70 -5.35
N ASP A 416 10.14 -19.98 -5.59
CA ASP A 416 9.63 -20.94 -4.59
C ASP A 416 10.72 -21.69 -3.81
N CYS A 417 11.98 -21.31 -4.02
CA CYS A 417 13.11 -22.09 -3.63
C CYS A 417 13.27 -22.22 -2.10
N SER A 418 13.68 -23.40 -1.63
CA SER A 418 13.94 -23.65 -0.21
C SER A 418 15.25 -22.96 0.24
N LYS A 419 15.49 -22.83 1.55
CA LYS A 419 16.69 -22.17 2.10
C LYS A 419 18.00 -22.70 1.51
N GLU A 420 18.04 -23.97 1.11
CA GLU A 420 19.22 -24.61 0.50
C GLU A 420 19.49 -24.18 -0.95
N GLN A 421 18.53 -23.52 -1.59
CA GLN A 421 18.53 -23.18 -3.02
C GLN A 421 18.86 -21.71 -3.32
N TYR A 422 18.93 -20.85 -2.28
CA TYR A 422 19.42 -19.47 -2.38
C TYR A 422 20.43 -19.18 -1.27
N HIS A 423 21.27 -18.16 -1.46
CA HIS A 423 22.16 -17.69 -0.39
C HIS A 423 22.00 -16.19 -0.16
N VAL A 424 22.03 -15.80 1.12
CA VAL A 424 22.00 -14.41 1.56
C VAL A 424 23.38 -14.01 2.04
N ARG A 425 23.80 -12.81 1.66
CA ARG A 425 25.00 -12.17 2.20
C ARG A 425 24.72 -10.71 2.51
N PHE A 426 25.32 -10.23 3.59
CA PHE A 426 25.20 -8.84 4.03
C PHE A 426 26.48 -8.10 3.64
N GLU A 427 26.41 -7.23 2.62
CA GLU A 427 27.53 -6.38 2.23
C GLU A 427 27.52 -5.10 3.06
N ALA A 428 28.62 -4.79 3.75
CA ALA A 428 28.74 -3.52 4.45
C ALA A 428 28.82 -2.36 3.44
N ARG A 429 28.08 -1.29 3.71
CA ARG A 429 27.97 -0.10 2.86
C ARG A 429 28.32 1.15 3.67
N GLU A 430 28.79 2.17 2.98
CA GLU A 430 28.98 3.50 3.53
C GLU A 430 27.75 4.38 3.25
N LEU A 431 27.40 5.29 4.17
CA LEU A 431 26.25 6.18 3.99
C LEU A 431 26.36 7.09 2.77
N THR A 432 27.59 7.33 2.28
CA THR A 432 27.84 8.08 1.05
C THR A 432 27.37 7.35 -0.21
N GLU A 433 27.18 6.02 -0.15
CA GLU A 433 26.66 5.21 -1.27
C GLU A 433 25.14 5.33 -1.42
N LEU A 434 24.42 5.74 -0.36
CA LEU A 434 22.99 6.03 -0.46
C LEU A 434 22.74 7.33 -1.26
N CYS A 435 21.65 7.40 -2.02
CA CYS A 435 21.34 8.53 -2.90
C CYS A 435 21.33 9.90 -2.18
N THR A 436 21.81 10.95 -2.84
CA THR A 436 21.60 12.35 -2.43
C THR A 436 20.20 12.82 -2.80
N THR A 437 19.75 13.92 -2.18
CA THR A 437 18.48 14.60 -2.49
C THR A 437 18.74 16.00 -3.04
N SER A 438 17.83 16.50 -3.88
CA SER A 438 17.77 17.92 -4.26
C SER A 438 17.41 18.81 -3.07
N SER A 439 17.51 20.14 -3.25
CA SER A 439 17.20 21.13 -2.21
C SER A 439 15.75 20.99 -1.70
N THR A 440 15.59 21.01 -0.38
CA THR A 440 14.28 20.96 0.29
C THR A 440 13.60 22.33 0.42
N GLN A 441 14.29 23.42 0.05
CA GLN A 441 13.79 24.79 0.19
C GLN A 441 12.41 25.04 -0.47
N PRO A 442 12.10 24.49 -1.66
CA PRO A 442 10.76 24.58 -2.23
C PRO A 442 9.68 23.97 -1.31
N PHE A 443 9.98 22.83 -0.68
CA PHE A 443 9.05 22.18 0.24
C PHE A 443 8.88 22.93 1.56
N ASP A 444 9.90 23.66 2.03
CA ASP A 444 9.75 24.56 3.16
C ASP A 444 8.75 25.68 2.88
N LYS A 445 8.73 26.23 1.67
CA LYS A 445 7.71 27.22 1.27
C LYS A 445 6.33 26.60 1.13
N VAL A 446 6.24 25.36 0.62
CA VAL A 446 4.99 24.60 0.59
C VAL A 446 4.43 24.44 2.00
N ARG A 447 5.26 24.06 2.97
CA ARG A 447 4.88 23.96 4.38
C ARG A 447 4.33 25.28 4.91
N GLN A 448 5.05 26.39 4.72
CA GLN A 448 4.60 27.71 5.18
C GLN A 448 3.27 28.12 4.54
N THR A 449 3.12 27.88 3.23
CA THR A 449 1.89 28.16 2.48
C THR A 449 0.73 27.30 3.00
N SER A 450 0.96 26.02 3.24
CA SER A 450 -0.02 25.10 3.81
C SER A 450 -0.47 25.53 5.20
N GLU A 451 0.46 25.87 6.08
CA GLU A 451 0.16 26.34 7.44
C GLU A 451 -0.66 27.62 7.42
N ALA A 452 -0.33 28.55 6.52
CA ALA A 452 -1.11 29.78 6.32
C ALA A 452 -2.53 29.48 5.81
N ASN A 453 -2.67 28.64 4.79
CA ASN A 453 -3.96 28.26 4.22
C ASN A 453 -4.85 27.52 5.23
N ASP A 454 -4.31 26.55 5.96
CA ASP A 454 -5.04 25.80 7.00
C ASP A 454 -5.48 26.74 8.14
N SER A 455 -4.63 27.71 8.52
CA SER A 455 -4.96 28.74 9.54
C SER A 455 -6.08 29.69 9.08
N ILE A 456 -6.07 30.10 7.81
CA ILE A 456 -7.13 30.94 7.22
C ILE A 456 -8.43 30.15 7.16
N TYR A 457 -8.39 28.91 6.66
CA TYR A 457 -9.56 28.04 6.57
C TYR A 457 -10.21 27.86 7.95
N GLN A 458 -9.44 27.49 8.97
CA GLN A 458 -9.95 27.29 10.34
C GLN A 458 -10.61 28.54 10.92
N LYS A 459 -10.03 29.72 10.69
CA LYS A 459 -10.53 30.98 11.26
C LYS A 459 -11.75 31.53 10.52
N VAL A 460 -11.83 31.33 9.21
CA VAL A 460 -12.78 32.05 8.35
C VAL A 460 -13.88 31.14 7.80
N ILE A 461 -13.54 29.93 7.37
CA ILE A 461 -14.42 29.06 6.58
C ILE A 461 -14.98 27.92 7.44
N GLN A 462 -14.16 27.30 8.28
CA GLN A 462 -14.49 26.11 9.05
C GLN A 462 -15.78 26.25 9.89
N PRO A 463 -16.04 27.36 10.63
CA PRO A 463 -17.27 27.46 11.42
C PRO A 463 -18.54 27.34 10.58
N SER A 464 -18.53 27.92 9.37
CA SER A 464 -19.65 27.83 8.43
C SER A 464 -19.82 26.41 7.89
N VAL A 465 -18.71 25.76 7.52
CA VAL A 465 -18.71 24.37 7.03
C VAL A 465 -19.24 23.42 8.10
N GLN A 466 -18.75 23.52 9.33
CA GLN A 466 -19.21 22.70 10.45
C GLN A 466 -20.70 22.93 10.76
N SER A 467 -21.18 24.18 10.65
CA SER A 467 -22.62 24.47 10.83
C SER A 467 -23.53 23.85 9.77
N LEU A 468 -23.00 23.58 8.57
CA LEU A 468 -23.73 22.93 7.48
C LEU A 468 -23.63 21.41 7.54
N SER A 469 -22.58 20.88 8.18
CA SER A 469 -22.37 19.46 8.35
C SER A 469 -23.43 18.82 9.24
N ASN A 470 -23.91 17.65 8.82
CA ASN A 470 -24.94 16.89 9.52
C ASN A 470 -24.95 15.43 9.04
N PRO A 471 -25.59 14.49 9.76
CA PRO A 471 -25.56 13.07 9.42
C PRO A 471 -26.07 12.74 8.02
N PHE A 472 -27.04 13.49 7.50
CA PHE A 472 -27.55 13.27 6.14
C PHE A 472 -26.52 13.67 5.08
N LEU A 473 -25.88 14.84 5.24
CA LEU A 473 -24.80 15.26 4.34
C LEU A 473 -23.62 14.28 4.40
N SER A 474 -23.22 13.85 5.61
CA SER A 474 -22.15 12.86 5.81
C SER A 474 -22.44 11.55 5.08
N TRP A 475 -23.65 11.02 5.22
CA TRP A 475 -24.11 9.82 4.52
C TRP A 475 -24.15 10.03 3.00
N TRP A 476 -24.66 11.18 2.54
CA TRP A 476 -24.76 11.51 1.12
C TRP A 476 -23.37 11.55 0.48
N LEU A 477 -22.45 12.33 1.05
CA LEU A 477 -21.07 12.45 0.56
C LEU A 477 -20.36 11.09 0.49
N GLU A 478 -20.55 10.25 1.50
CA GLU A 478 -19.98 8.90 1.50
C GLU A 478 -20.55 8.04 0.36
N LYS A 479 -21.88 7.96 0.23
CA LYS A 479 -22.54 7.09 -0.75
C LYS A 479 -22.42 7.60 -2.18
N THR A 480 -22.31 8.91 -2.39
CA THR A 480 -22.07 9.52 -3.71
C THR A 480 -20.59 9.69 -4.04
N HIS A 481 -19.68 9.25 -3.17
CA HIS A 481 -18.25 9.36 -3.44
C HIS A 481 -17.92 8.69 -4.80
N PRO A 482 -17.15 9.34 -5.70
CA PRO A 482 -16.90 8.83 -7.06
C PRO A 482 -16.36 7.39 -7.08
N MET A 483 -15.47 7.06 -6.14
CA MET A 483 -14.95 5.70 -6.00
C MET A 483 -16.01 4.65 -5.69
N ARG A 484 -17.05 4.98 -4.92
CA ARG A 484 -18.14 4.03 -4.64
C ARG A 484 -19.13 3.98 -5.81
N LEU A 485 -19.51 5.14 -6.33
CA LEU A 485 -20.50 5.25 -7.40
C LEU A 485 -20.07 4.55 -8.69
N SER A 486 -18.80 4.71 -9.09
CA SER A 486 -18.24 4.05 -10.30
C SER A 486 -18.24 2.52 -10.23
N ARG A 487 -18.53 1.95 -9.06
CA ARG A 487 -18.53 0.51 -8.79
C ARG A 487 -19.95 0.02 -8.60
N TYR A 488 -20.74 0.68 -7.76
CA TYR A 488 -22.14 0.34 -7.53
C TYR A 488 -23.00 0.37 -8.78
N VAL A 489 -22.69 1.24 -9.76
CA VAL A 489 -23.44 1.33 -11.03
C VAL A 489 -23.48 0.00 -11.81
N PHE A 490 -22.59 -0.94 -11.51
CA PHE A 490 -22.58 -2.27 -12.12
C PHE A 490 -23.42 -3.31 -11.38
N SER A 491 -23.88 -3.03 -10.16
CA SER A 491 -24.79 -3.94 -9.45
C SER A 491 -26.18 -3.90 -10.10
N GLU A 492 -26.82 -5.06 -10.26
CA GLU A 492 -28.21 -5.14 -10.72
C GLU A 492 -29.22 -4.48 -9.77
N LYS A 493 -28.83 -4.25 -8.50
CA LYS A 493 -29.62 -3.51 -7.50
C LYS A 493 -29.71 -2.01 -7.83
N VAL A 494 -28.72 -1.48 -8.54
CA VAL A 494 -28.61 -0.05 -8.91
C VAL A 494 -28.91 0.14 -10.40
N ASN A 495 -28.43 -0.75 -11.25
CA ASN A 495 -28.66 -0.75 -12.69
C ASN A 495 -29.38 -2.05 -13.13
N PRO A 496 -30.71 -2.04 -13.28
CA PRO A 496 -31.49 -3.23 -13.64
C PRO A 496 -31.08 -3.91 -14.95
N LEU A 497 -30.43 -3.19 -15.88
CA LEU A 497 -29.91 -3.78 -17.13
C LEU A 497 -28.86 -4.87 -16.87
N MET A 498 -28.15 -4.81 -15.74
CA MET A 498 -27.16 -5.81 -15.35
C MET A 498 -27.78 -7.16 -15.02
N LYS A 499 -29.09 -7.23 -14.77
CA LYS A 499 -29.80 -8.51 -14.63
C LYS A 499 -29.81 -9.30 -15.95
N ALA A 500 -29.88 -8.62 -17.09
CA ALA A 500 -29.76 -9.28 -18.39
C ALA A 500 -28.36 -9.87 -18.59
N ILE A 501 -27.31 -9.15 -18.17
CA ILE A 501 -25.91 -9.62 -18.22
C ILE A 501 -25.73 -10.87 -17.35
N GLU A 502 -26.26 -10.87 -16.12
CA GLU A 502 -26.25 -12.05 -15.24
C GLU A 502 -26.88 -13.28 -15.90
N LEU A 503 -28.05 -13.11 -16.55
CA LEU A 503 -28.76 -14.21 -17.19
C LEU A 503 -28.06 -14.72 -18.46
N LEU A 504 -27.38 -13.84 -19.20
CA LEU A 504 -26.65 -14.20 -20.42
C LEU A 504 -25.29 -14.85 -20.14
N SER A 505 -24.67 -14.59 -18.99
CA SER A 505 -23.30 -15.01 -18.70
C SER A 505 -23.11 -16.54 -18.62
N PRO A 506 -23.93 -17.34 -17.90
CA PRO A 506 -23.73 -18.78 -17.79
C PRO A 506 -23.73 -19.55 -19.13
N PRO A 507 -24.73 -19.36 -20.04
CA PRO A 507 -24.70 -20.06 -21.32
C PRO A 507 -23.55 -19.62 -22.23
N ILE A 508 -23.11 -18.35 -22.13
CA ILE A 508 -21.94 -17.85 -22.86
C ILE A 508 -20.67 -18.52 -22.35
N GLN A 509 -20.49 -18.63 -21.03
CA GLN A 509 -19.33 -19.28 -20.43
C GLN A 509 -19.30 -20.77 -20.82
N ALA A 510 -20.44 -21.46 -20.80
CA ALA A 510 -20.54 -22.86 -21.21
C ALA A 510 -20.28 -23.09 -22.71
N ASN A 511 -20.53 -22.09 -23.56
CA ASN A 511 -20.38 -22.17 -25.02
C ASN A 511 -19.30 -21.21 -25.54
N ARG A 512 -18.25 -20.98 -24.74
CA ARG A 512 -17.21 -20.02 -25.04
C ARG A 512 -16.43 -20.42 -26.30
N ARG A 513 -16.31 -19.51 -27.26
CA ARG A 513 -15.58 -19.69 -28.53
C ARG A 513 -14.48 -18.66 -28.65
N MET A 514 -13.26 -19.10 -28.34
CA MET A 514 -12.06 -18.25 -28.37
C MET A 514 -11.56 -18.08 -29.80
N ALA A 515 -11.27 -16.83 -30.19
CA ALA A 515 -10.50 -16.55 -31.39
C ALA A 515 -9.05 -17.03 -31.21
N THR A 516 -8.43 -17.55 -32.27
CA THR A 516 -7.04 -18.00 -32.22
C THR A 516 -6.09 -16.82 -32.03
N GLN A 517 -4.92 -17.05 -31.41
CA GLN A 517 -3.90 -16.01 -31.27
C GLN A 517 -3.32 -15.54 -32.62
N SER A 518 -3.48 -16.36 -33.67
CA SER A 518 -3.09 -15.99 -35.03
C SER A 518 -4.08 -15.06 -35.72
N ASN A 519 -5.31 -14.92 -35.22
CA ASN A 519 -6.40 -14.13 -35.81
C ASN A 519 -5.98 -12.67 -36.00
N CYS A 520 -6.17 -12.13 -37.22
CA CYS A 520 -5.73 -10.79 -37.56
C CYS A 520 -6.46 -9.67 -36.80
N PHE A 521 -7.76 -9.83 -36.52
CA PHE A 521 -8.55 -8.84 -35.79
C PHE A 521 -8.20 -8.80 -34.30
N LYS A 522 -7.87 -9.95 -33.70
CA LYS A 522 -7.36 -9.98 -32.32
C LYS A 522 -6.01 -9.24 -32.20
N LYS A 523 -5.11 -9.41 -33.18
CA LYS A 523 -3.86 -8.63 -33.24
C LYS A 523 -4.10 -7.13 -33.41
N ILE A 524 -5.11 -6.75 -34.21
CA ILE A 524 -5.52 -5.34 -34.35
C ILE A 524 -6.04 -4.81 -33.01
N GLU A 525 -6.88 -5.56 -32.29
CA GLU A 525 -7.34 -5.20 -30.94
C GLU A 525 -6.15 -4.94 -30.00
N HIS A 526 -5.19 -5.87 -29.94
CA HIS A 526 -3.98 -5.74 -29.13
C HIS A 526 -3.16 -4.50 -29.52
N GLY A 527 -3.02 -4.22 -30.83
CA GLY A 527 -2.34 -3.02 -31.32
C GLY A 527 -3.04 -1.73 -30.93
N VAL A 528 -4.38 -1.68 -31.01
CA VAL A 528 -5.17 -0.53 -30.56
C VAL A 528 -5.07 -0.37 -29.04
N ALA A 529 -5.12 -1.47 -28.29
CA ALA A 529 -5.02 -1.43 -26.85
C ALA A 529 -3.64 -0.94 -26.37
N GLN A 530 -2.56 -1.36 -27.05
CA GLN A 530 -1.22 -0.84 -26.80
C GLN A 530 -1.13 0.65 -27.14
N MET A 531 -1.71 1.09 -28.27
CA MET A 531 -1.74 2.51 -28.63
C MET A 531 -2.48 3.37 -27.58
N MET A 532 -3.61 2.87 -27.06
CA MET A 532 -4.35 3.52 -25.96
C MET A 532 -3.52 3.59 -24.69
N ARG A 533 -2.86 2.48 -24.33
CA ARG A 533 -1.94 2.40 -23.19
C ARG A 533 -0.83 3.44 -23.31
N ASP A 534 -0.16 3.51 -24.46
CA ASP A 534 0.95 4.44 -24.73
C ASP A 534 0.48 5.91 -24.73
N SER A 535 -0.76 6.16 -25.18
CA SER A 535 -1.38 7.50 -25.14
C SER A 535 -1.68 7.95 -23.70
N LEU A 536 -2.21 7.05 -22.87
CA LEU A 536 -2.43 7.30 -21.43
C LEU A 536 -1.12 7.53 -20.71
N GLU A 537 -0.09 6.75 -21.04
CA GLU A 537 1.23 6.88 -20.45
C GLU A 537 1.89 8.21 -20.83
N SER A 538 1.79 8.60 -22.10
CA SER A 538 2.26 9.92 -22.56
C SER A 538 1.53 11.07 -21.87
N SER A 539 0.21 10.93 -21.68
CA SER A 539 -0.60 11.91 -20.95
C SER A 539 -0.20 12.01 -19.47
N ARG A 540 0.12 10.88 -18.85
CA ARG A 540 0.62 10.81 -17.46
C ARG A 540 1.97 11.51 -17.34
N ILE A 541 2.91 11.25 -18.26
CA ILE A 541 4.24 11.88 -18.29
C ILE A 541 4.08 13.41 -18.46
N MET A 542 3.32 13.85 -19.46
CA MET A 542 3.06 15.27 -19.71
C MET A 542 2.43 15.96 -18.50
N ARG A 543 1.43 15.33 -17.85
CA ARG A 543 0.83 15.86 -16.62
C ARG A 543 1.87 16.02 -15.52
N ASN A 544 2.74 15.02 -15.32
CA ASN A 544 3.78 15.08 -14.29
C ASN A 544 4.80 16.19 -14.58
N GLU A 545 5.21 16.37 -15.83
CA GLU A 545 6.08 17.49 -16.24
C GLU A 545 5.42 18.85 -15.99
N VAL A 546 4.15 19.00 -16.34
CA VAL A 546 3.38 20.23 -16.06
C VAL A 546 3.32 20.50 -14.55
N MET A 547 3.06 19.48 -13.73
CA MET A 547 3.06 19.62 -12.27
C MET A 547 4.43 20.06 -11.74
N THR A 548 5.52 19.44 -12.21
CA THR A 548 6.88 19.84 -11.83
C THR A 548 7.17 21.28 -12.21
N ASN A 549 6.88 21.68 -13.44
CA ASN A 549 7.13 23.05 -13.92
C ASN A 549 6.33 24.09 -13.13
N TRP A 550 5.06 23.81 -12.82
CA TRP A 550 4.24 24.68 -11.99
C TRP A 550 4.75 24.75 -10.56
N PHE A 551 5.16 23.62 -10.00
CA PHE A 551 5.71 23.56 -8.65
C PHE A 551 6.99 24.38 -8.55
N GLU A 552 7.91 24.22 -9.50
CA GLU A 552 9.14 25.02 -9.55
C GLU A 552 8.84 26.51 -9.72
N ALA A 553 7.94 26.89 -10.62
CA ALA A 553 7.58 28.29 -10.83
C ALA A 553 6.96 28.96 -9.58
N LEU A 554 6.25 28.19 -8.75
CA LEU A 554 5.62 28.70 -7.52
C LEU A 554 6.56 28.73 -6.31
N TYR A 555 7.43 27.73 -6.18
CA TYR A 555 8.17 27.48 -4.94
C TYR A 555 9.69 27.56 -5.07
N LYS A 556 10.27 27.43 -6.26
CA LYS A 556 11.72 27.62 -6.45
C LYS A 556 12.02 29.12 -6.46
N ASP A 557 13.03 29.55 -5.71
CA ASP A 557 13.51 30.93 -5.83
C ASP A 557 14.16 31.12 -7.21
N PRO A 558 13.95 32.25 -7.89
CA PRO A 558 14.75 32.58 -9.06
C PRO A 558 16.21 32.75 -8.61
N ASP A 559 17.12 32.06 -9.30
CA ASP A 559 18.56 32.14 -9.08
C ASP A 559 19.11 33.56 -9.28
#